data_AF-A0AAU0KZ43-F1
#
_entry.id   AF-A0AAU0KZ43-F1
#
_cell.length_a   1.000
_cell.length_b   1.000
_cell.length_c   1.000
_cell.angle_alpha   90.00
_cell.angle_beta   90.00
_cell.angle_gamma   90.00
#
_symmetry.space_group_name_H-M   'P 1'
#
loop_
_entity.id
_entity.type
_entity.pdbx_description
1 polymer ?
#
loop_
_entity_poly.entity_id
_entity_poly.type
_entity_poly.pdbx_seq_one_letter_code
_entity_poly.pdbx_strand_id
1 'polypeptide(L)'
;MLAVGLGISMNCFADSDQDFESKYFEVMDDANLAQIKKYQFSEKHKNSTLSEADKVEEKMLDCLALKTELSFYQLVNNNPDAYVQYMKKQGLDFSYNAEKFKNGIYEVDQKLKSSGCTN
;
A
#
# COMPACT_ATOMS: atom_id res chain seq x y z
N MET A 1 -30.76 37.33 -27.66
CA MET A 1 -31.00 35.93 -28.05
C MET A 1 -30.03 35.63 -29.19
N LEU A 2 -29.13 34.64 -29.18
CA LEU A 2 -29.03 33.39 -28.42
C LEU A 2 -27.69 33.33 -27.66
N ALA A 3 -27.75 32.84 -26.43
CA ALA A 3 -26.61 32.27 -25.73
C ALA A 3 -26.29 30.90 -26.34
N VAL A 4 -25.01 30.64 -26.60
CA VAL A 4 -24.43 29.28 -26.70
C VAL A 4 -23.24 29.36 -25.75
N GLY A 5 -23.34 28.95 -24.50
CA GLY A 5 -23.79 27.64 -24.07
C GLY A 5 -22.53 26.82 -23.80
N LEU A 6 -22.00 26.96 -22.59
CA LEU A 6 -20.83 26.27 -22.06
C LEU A 6 -20.88 24.76 -22.32
N GLY A 7 -19.75 24.23 -22.77
CA GLY A 7 -19.47 22.80 -22.83
C GLY A 7 -18.02 22.51 -22.51
N ILE A 8 -17.45 23.15 -21.48
CA ILE A 8 -16.23 22.63 -20.85
C ILE A 8 -16.69 21.46 -20.01
N SER A 9 -16.75 20.28 -20.62
CA SER A 9 -16.97 19.02 -19.91
C SER A 9 -15.88 18.91 -18.85
N MET A 10 -16.31 19.00 -17.59
CA MET A 10 -15.47 18.87 -16.42
C MET A 10 -14.72 17.53 -16.48
N ASN A 11 -13.43 17.57 -16.77
CA ASN A 11 -12.48 16.45 -16.60
C ASN A 11 -12.17 16.18 -15.11
N CYS A 12 -13.05 16.57 -14.18
CA CYS A 12 -12.82 16.45 -12.74
C CYS A 12 -12.74 15.00 -12.24
N PHE A 13 -13.08 14.01 -13.07
CA PHE A 13 -12.91 12.59 -12.76
C PHE A 13 -11.58 12.01 -13.25
N ALA A 14 -10.86 12.69 -14.16
CA ALA A 14 -9.57 12.22 -14.65
C ALA A 14 -8.43 12.56 -13.67
N ASP A 15 -8.49 13.72 -13.02
CA ASP A 15 -7.48 14.16 -12.04
C ASP A 15 -7.51 13.32 -10.75
N SER A 16 -8.70 12.95 -10.26
CA SER A 16 -8.83 12.14 -9.04
C SER A 16 -8.30 10.71 -9.23
N ASP A 17 -8.47 10.16 -10.43
CA ASP A 17 -7.99 8.83 -10.78
C ASP A 17 -6.45 8.80 -10.89
N GLN A 18 -5.84 9.83 -11.48
CA GLN A 18 -4.37 9.93 -11.57
C GLN A 18 -3.70 10.09 -10.19
N ASP A 19 -4.31 10.84 -9.27
CA ASP A 19 -3.80 10.99 -7.90
C ASP A 19 -3.82 9.66 -7.12
N PHE A 20 -4.89 8.87 -7.26
CA PHE A 20 -4.97 7.55 -6.65
C PHE A 20 -3.92 6.59 -7.23
N GLU A 21 -3.83 6.48 -8.56
CA GLU A 21 -2.90 5.56 -9.23
C GLU A 21 -1.45 5.88 -8.88
N SER A 22 -1.07 7.16 -8.82
CA SER A 22 0.27 7.58 -8.40
C SER A 22 0.59 7.13 -6.96
N LYS A 23 -0.32 7.38 -6.01
CA LYS A 23 -0.15 6.95 -4.61
C LYS A 23 -0.13 5.43 -4.47
N TYR A 24 -0.94 4.74 -5.28
CA TYR A 24 -0.95 3.28 -5.33
C TYR A 24 0.41 2.76 -5.79
N PHE A 25 0.98 3.29 -6.87
CA PHE A 25 2.30 2.88 -7.34
C PHE A 25 3.40 3.17 -6.35
N GLU A 26 3.38 4.32 -5.67
CA GLU A 26 4.33 4.65 -4.60
C GLU A 26 4.30 3.61 -3.47
N VAL A 27 3.10 3.30 -2.95
CA VAL A 27 2.93 2.30 -1.89
C VAL A 27 3.38 0.90 -2.35
N MET A 28 3.09 0.52 -3.60
CA MET A 28 3.50 -0.77 -4.14
C MET A 28 5.02 -0.85 -4.38
N ASP A 29 5.67 0.24 -4.80
CA ASP A 29 7.12 0.30 -4.98
C ASP A 29 7.84 0.20 -3.63
N ASP A 30 7.36 0.94 -2.62
CA ASP A 30 7.87 0.84 -1.25
C ASP A 30 7.72 -0.58 -0.68
N ALA A 31 6.56 -1.21 -0.88
CA ALA A 31 6.31 -2.58 -0.45
C ALA A 31 7.24 -3.58 -1.16
N ASN A 32 7.46 -3.41 -2.46
CA ASN A 32 8.39 -4.24 -3.24
C ASN A 32 9.82 -4.06 -2.74
N LEU A 33 10.26 -2.82 -2.50
CA LEU A 33 11.59 -2.53 -1.98
C LEU A 33 11.80 -3.14 -0.59
N ALA A 34 10.80 -3.07 0.29
CA ALA A 34 10.83 -3.70 1.60
C ALA A 34 10.99 -5.22 1.50
N GLN A 35 10.24 -5.86 0.60
CA GLN A 35 10.36 -7.31 0.35
C GLN A 35 11.72 -7.69 -0.23
N ILE A 36 12.25 -6.91 -1.19
CA ILE A 36 13.57 -7.15 -1.77
C ILE A 36 14.65 -7.07 -0.69
N LYS A 37 14.64 -6.04 0.16
CA LYS A 37 15.62 -5.88 1.25
C LYS A 37 15.55 -7.05 2.23
N LYS A 38 14.34 -7.46 2.62
CA LYS A 38 14.13 -8.60 3.51
C LYS A 38 14.63 -9.91 2.88
N TYR A 39 14.35 -10.13 1.60
CA TYR A 39 14.86 -11.29 0.86
C TYR A 39 16.40 -11.29 0.80
N GLN A 40 17.01 -10.15 0.46
CA GLN A 40 18.47 -10.00 0.41
C GLN A 40 19.11 -10.27 1.77
N PHE A 41 18.50 -9.77 2.85
CA PHE A 41 18.93 -10.06 4.21
C PHE A 41 18.84 -11.57 4.51
N SER A 42 17.69 -12.20 4.25
CA SER A 42 17.52 -13.64 4.49
C SER A 42 18.51 -14.50 3.69
N GLU A 43 18.80 -14.17 2.43
CA GLU A 43 19.78 -14.92 1.63
C GLU A 43 21.22 -14.72 2.14
N LYS A 44 21.59 -13.50 2.55
CA LYS A 44 22.90 -13.20 3.15
C LYS A 44 23.13 -14.01 4.43
N HIS A 45 22.08 -14.28 5.20
CA HIS A 45 22.15 -14.93 6.52
C HIS A 45 21.61 -16.37 6.56
N LYS A 46 21.31 -16.98 5.41
CA LYS A 46 20.58 -18.25 5.24
C LYS A 46 21.11 -19.45 6.04
N ASN A 47 22.38 -19.44 6.44
CA ASN A 47 23.01 -20.50 7.23
C ASN A 47 23.91 -19.93 8.34
N SER A 48 23.60 -18.73 8.83
CA SER A 48 24.42 -18.04 9.81
C SER A 48 23.59 -17.71 11.05
N THR A 49 24.21 -17.80 12.22
CA THR A 49 23.63 -17.23 13.43
C THR A 49 23.70 -15.71 13.31
N LEU A 50 22.56 -15.05 13.44
CA LEU A 50 22.48 -13.59 13.41
C LEU A 50 23.24 -12.98 14.59
N SER A 51 24.09 -12.00 14.30
CA SER A 51 24.64 -11.14 15.34
C SER A 51 23.52 -10.26 15.95
N GLU A 52 23.78 -9.63 17.09
CA GLU A 52 22.80 -8.68 17.65
C GLU A 52 22.51 -7.50 16.71
N ALA A 53 23.51 -7.05 15.95
CA ALA A 53 23.30 -6.03 14.93
C ALA A 53 22.38 -6.53 13.81
N ASP A 54 22.58 -7.77 13.34
CA ASP A 54 21.73 -8.35 12.29
C ASP A 54 20.30 -8.56 12.79
N LYS A 55 20.08 -8.94 14.06
CA LYS A 55 18.73 -9.03 14.64
C LYS A 55 18.02 -7.69 14.70
N VAL A 56 18.76 -6.60 14.98
CA VAL A 56 18.20 -5.24 14.92
C VAL A 56 17.84 -4.88 13.49
N GLU A 57 18.69 -5.19 12.52
CA GLU A 57 18.42 -4.95 11.09
C GLU A 57 17.20 -5.77 10.60
N GLU A 58 17.14 -7.06 10.94
CA GLU A 58 16.01 -7.93 10.62
C GLU A 58 14.70 -7.35 11.15
N LYS A 59 14.70 -6.91 12.41
CA LYS A 59 13.55 -6.25 13.03
C LYS A 59 13.16 -4.97 12.31
N MET A 60 14.12 -4.15 11.89
CA MET A 60 13.84 -2.93 11.12
C MET A 60 13.21 -3.24 9.76
N LEU A 61 13.67 -4.29 9.08
CA LEU A 61 13.10 -4.75 7.81
C LEU A 61 11.68 -5.29 7.97
N ASP A 62 11.41 -6.04 9.05
CA ASP A 62 10.06 -6.48 9.40
C ASP A 62 9.13 -5.30 9.69
N CYS A 63 9.60 -4.30 10.44
CA CYS A 63 8.83 -3.09 10.69
C CYS A 63 8.54 -2.31 9.40
N LEU A 64 9.51 -2.22 8.48
CA LEU A 64 9.33 -1.57 7.20
C LEU A 64 8.24 -2.28 6.37
N ALA A 65 8.32 -3.61 6.28
CA ALA A 65 7.33 -4.40 5.54
C ALA A 65 5.92 -4.19 6.11
N LEU A 66 5.75 -4.26 7.44
CA LEU A 66 4.46 -4.02 8.09
C LEU A 66 3.94 -2.60 7.88
N LYS A 67 4.80 -1.57 7.89
CA LYS A 67 4.40 -0.18 7.61
C LYS A 67 3.90 -0.01 6.17
N THR A 68 4.54 -0.66 5.20
CA THR A 68 4.08 -0.64 3.79
C THR A 68 2.76 -1.39 3.60
N GLU A 69 2.57 -2.53 4.27
CA GLU A 69 1.31 -3.28 4.26
C GLU A 69 0.16 -2.44 4.86
N LEU A 70 0.40 -1.77 5.99
CA LEU A 70 -0.57 -0.86 6.60
C LEU A 70 -0.94 0.29 5.65
N SER A 71 0.05 0.87 4.99
CA SER A 71 -0.14 1.98 4.04
C SER A 71 -1.03 1.56 2.86
N PHE A 72 -0.84 0.34 2.34
CA PHE A 72 -1.73 -0.24 1.33
C PHE A 72 -3.17 -0.37 1.83
N TYR A 73 -3.37 -1.01 2.99
CA TYR A 73 -4.71 -1.20 3.54
C TYR A 73 -5.42 0.13 3.80
N GLN A 74 -4.70 1.13 4.33
CA GLN A 74 -5.23 2.47 4.57
C GLN A 74 -5.57 3.20 3.26
N LEU A 75 -4.69 3.14 2.26
CA LEU A 75 -4.93 3.77 0.96
C LEU A 75 -6.21 3.23 0.31
N VAL A 76 -6.38 1.91 0.28
CA VAL A 76 -7.56 1.27 -0.32
C VAL A 76 -8.82 1.52 0.51
N ASN A 77 -8.75 1.41 1.83
CA ASN A 77 -9.89 1.65 2.69
C ASN A 77 -10.39 3.12 2.61
N ASN A 78 -9.48 4.07 2.37
CA ASN A 78 -9.82 5.48 2.23
C ASN A 78 -10.30 5.84 0.82
N ASN A 79 -10.00 5.01 -0.19
CA ASN A 79 -10.33 5.25 -1.60
C ASN A 79 -10.91 3.99 -2.29
N PRO A 80 -12.01 3.40 -1.75
CA PRO A 80 -12.50 2.09 -2.20
C PRO A 80 -12.96 2.10 -3.67
N ASP A 81 -13.67 3.15 -4.09
CA ASP A 81 -14.18 3.26 -5.46
C ASP A 81 -13.03 3.41 -6.47
N ALA A 82 -12.04 4.25 -6.17
CA ALA A 82 -10.87 4.45 -7.01
C ALA A 82 -10.08 3.15 -7.19
N TYR A 83 -9.93 2.37 -6.11
CA TYR A 83 -9.27 1.06 -6.18
C TYR A 83 -10.05 0.04 -7.02
N VAL A 84 -11.39 0.00 -6.88
CA VAL A 84 -12.24 -0.87 -7.71
C VAL A 84 -12.12 -0.49 -9.20
N GLN A 85 -12.14 0.81 -9.51
CA GLN A 85 -11.98 1.28 -10.88
C GLN A 85 -10.59 0.95 -11.43
N TYR A 86 -9.53 1.18 -10.64
CA TYR A 86 -8.18 0.78 -10.99
C TYR A 86 -8.09 -0.72 -11.31
N MET A 87 -8.63 -1.57 -10.44
CA MET A 87 -8.62 -3.02 -10.65
C MET A 87 -9.37 -3.43 -11.93
N LYS A 88 -10.50 -2.79 -12.22
CA LYS A 88 -11.22 -2.99 -13.48
C LYS A 88 -10.40 -2.56 -14.71
N LYS A 89 -9.68 -1.42 -14.64
CA LYS A 89 -8.75 -0.98 -15.71
C LYS A 89 -7.62 -2.00 -15.93
N GLN A 90 -7.18 -2.69 -14.88
CA GLN A 90 -6.22 -3.80 -14.98
C GLN A 90 -6.82 -5.12 -15.48
N GLY A 91 -8.11 -5.16 -15.82
CA GLY A 91 -8.79 -6.36 -16.31
C GLY A 91 -9.20 -7.34 -15.21
N LEU A 92 -9.22 -6.90 -13.94
CA LEU A 92 -9.57 -7.74 -12.80
C LEU A 92 -11.03 -7.48 -12.38
N ASP A 93 -11.80 -8.56 -12.22
CA ASP A 93 -13.12 -8.49 -11.60
C ASP A 93 -12.98 -8.42 -10.08
N PHE A 94 -12.94 -7.20 -9.56
CA PHE A 94 -12.74 -6.93 -8.14
C PHE A 94 -13.94 -6.22 -7.53
N SER A 95 -14.40 -6.74 -6.39
CA SER A 95 -15.42 -6.12 -5.55
C SER A 95 -14.83 -5.77 -4.18
N TYR A 96 -15.01 -4.51 -3.75
CA TYR A 96 -14.51 -4.04 -2.47
C TYR A 96 -15.23 -4.71 -1.30
N ASN A 97 -14.47 -5.20 -0.32
CA ASN A 97 -14.98 -5.75 0.94
C ASN A 97 -14.45 -4.93 2.12
N ALA A 98 -15.29 -4.05 2.66
CA ALA A 98 -14.91 -3.16 3.76
C ALA A 98 -14.41 -3.88 5.00
N GLU A 99 -15.00 -5.03 5.34
CA GLU A 99 -14.59 -5.82 6.51
C GLU A 99 -13.17 -6.36 6.33
N LYS A 100 -12.86 -6.89 5.14
CA LYS A 100 -11.51 -7.39 4.83
C LYS A 100 -10.44 -6.31 5.01
N PHE A 101 -10.67 -5.10 4.50
CA PHE A 101 -9.69 -4.02 4.60
C PHE A 101 -9.59 -3.48 6.03
N LYS A 102 -10.70 -3.33 6.76
CA LYS A 102 -10.68 -2.94 8.18
C LYS A 102 -9.97 -3.95 9.06
N ASN A 103 -10.21 -5.25 8.84
CA ASN A 103 -9.53 -6.32 9.56
C ASN A 103 -8.02 -6.32 9.23
N GLY A 104 -7.66 -6.12 7.96
CA GLY A 104 -6.26 -5.95 7.55
C GLY A 104 -5.56 -4.79 8.28
N ILE A 105 -6.19 -3.61 8.34
CA ILE A 105 -5.67 -2.47 9.11
C ILE A 105 -5.47 -2.85 10.58
N TYR A 106 -6.48 -3.44 11.21
CA TYR A 106 -6.42 -3.82 12.61
C TYR A 106 -5.30 -4.84 12.87
N GLU A 107 -5.22 -5.90 12.08
CA GLU A 107 -4.21 -6.95 12.24
C GLU A 107 -2.78 -6.42 12.09
N VAL A 108 -2.53 -5.59 11.07
CA VAL A 108 -1.20 -5.01 10.84
C VAL A 108 -0.83 -4.01 11.94
N ASP A 109 -1.78 -3.19 12.39
CA ASP A 109 -1.57 -2.27 13.52
C ASP A 109 -1.23 -3.03 14.82
N GLN A 110 -1.91 -4.15 15.10
CA GLN A 110 -1.56 -5.01 16.23
C GLN A 110 -0.17 -5.63 16.08
N LYS A 111 0.23 -6.08 14.88
CA LYS A 111 1.58 -6.61 14.62
C LYS A 111 2.65 -5.53 14.80
N LEU A 112 2.42 -4.31 14.32
CA LEU A 112 3.35 -3.19 14.52
C LEU A 112 3.57 -2.91 16.01
N LYS A 113 2.49 -2.87 16.79
CA LYS A 113 2.53 -2.67 18.25
C LYS A 113 3.27 -3.79 18.96
N SER A 114 2.95 -5.05 18.67
CA SER A 114 3.55 -6.20 19.35
C SER A 114 5.02 -6.42 18.99
N SER A 115 5.42 -6.08 17.76
CA SER A 115 6.81 -6.10 17.32
C SER A 115 7.63 -4.92 17.87
N GLY A 116 7.01 -3.93 18.52
CA GLY A 116 7.70 -2.72 18.98
C GLY A 116 8.20 -1.86 17.81
N CYS A 117 7.50 -1.92 16.68
CA CYS A 117 7.72 -1.06 15.52
C CYS A 117 7.00 0.27 15.77
N THR A 118 7.60 1.16 16.56
CA THR A 118 7.04 2.51 16.71
C THR A 118 7.33 3.36 15.48
N ASN A 119 6.45 4.34 15.24
CA ASN A 119 6.65 5.35 14.20
C ASN A 119 7.85 6.24 14.50
#